data_AF-A0A2V9KVQ8-F1
#
_entry.id   AF-A0A2V9KVQ8-F1
#
_cell.length_a   1.000
_cell.length_b   1.000
_cell.length_c   1.000
_cell.angle_alpha   90.00
_cell.angle_beta   90.00
_cell.angle_gamma   90.00
#
_symmetry.space_group_name_H-M   'P 1'
#
loop_
_entity.id
_entity.type
_entity.pdbx_description
1 polymer ?
#
loop_
_entity_poly.entity_id
_entity_poly.type
_entity_poly.pdbx_seq_one_letter_code
_entity_poly.pdbx_strand_id
1 'polypeptide(L)'
;MPKLNEEVGTQSVQSSRRVVLLETSWEAINEPGAYVERGSGDLYRIPKEALITGASPAIVKESRGASILLKLSDDPFVTTFKARLMCAQHNIEANF
;
A
#
# COMPACT_ATOMS: atom_id res chain seq x y z
N MET A 1 47.64 -28.91 -0.67
CA MET A 1 46.19 -29.23 -0.66
C MET A 1 45.93 -30.01 0.63
N PRO A 2 44.97 -29.66 1.52
CA PRO A 2 43.61 -29.18 1.21
C PRO A 2 43.09 -27.92 1.99
N LYS A 3 42.13 -27.23 1.31
CA LYS A 3 40.90 -26.46 1.69
C LYS A 3 40.86 -25.66 3.02
N LEU A 4 40.83 -24.31 2.99
CA LEU A 4 39.72 -23.37 2.70
C LEU A 4 38.63 -23.36 3.79
N ASN A 5 38.71 -22.40 4.71
CA ASN A 5 37.56 -21.95 5.49
C ASN A 5 37.42 -20.45 5.26
N GLU A 6 36.52 -20.11 4.34
CA GLU A 6 36.08 -18.77 4.02
C GLU A 6 35.15 -18.30 5.16
N GLU A 7 35.48 -17.17 5.77
CA GLU A 7 34.69 -16.55 6.83
C GLU A 7 33.35 -16.13 6.23
N VAL A 8 32.26 -16.79 6.64
CA VAL A 8 30.91 -16.41 6.25
C VAL A 8 30.57 -15.11 6.97
N GLY A 9 30.92 -13.99 6.35
CA GLY A 9 30.50 -12.66 6.76
C GLY A 9 28.97 -12.61 6.79
N THR A 10 28.41 -12.31 7.95
CA THR A 10 26.98 -12.01 8.08
C THR A 10 26.71 -10.73 7.31
N GLN A 11 26.07 -10.85 6.12
CA GLN A 11 25.56 -9.69 5.41
C GLN A 11 24.49 -9.05 6.29
N SER A 12 24.85 -7.92 6.90
CA SER A 12 23.94 -7.06 7.63
C SER A 12 22.78 -6.68 6.71
N VAL A 13 21.58 -7.13 7.09
CA VAL A 13 20.34 -6.85 6.35
C VAL A 13 20.17 -5.33 6.36
N GLN A 14 20.32 -4.69 5.20
CA GLN A 14 20.11 -3.25 5.07
C GLN A 14 18.77 -2.88 5.67
N SER A 15 18.80 -1.99 6.66
CA SER A 15 17.61 -1.39 7.27
C SER A 15 16.67 -0.90 6.17
N SER A 16 15.53 -1.56 6.02
CA SER A 16 14.48 -1.11 5.11
C SER A 16 14.14 0.33 5.47
N ARG A 17 14.43 1.25 4.54
CA ARG A 17 14.12 2.67 4.71
C ARG A 17 12.62 2.78 4.96
N ARG A 18 12.21 3.22 6.15
CA ARG A 18 10.79 3.43 6.46
C ARG A 18 10.28 4.53 5.52
N VAL A 19 9.60 4.12 4.46
CA VAL A 19 8.85 5.05 3.61
C VAL A 19 7.62 5.48 4.41
N VAL A 20 7.36 6.77 4.48
CA VAL A 20 6.10 7.27 5.04
C VAL A 20 5.07 7.16 3.92
N LEU A 21 4.03 6.36 4.12
CA LEU A 21 2.93 6.27 3.16
C LEU A 21 2.12 7.55 3.20
N LEU A 22 1.65 8.00 2.03
CA LEU A 22 0.78 9.16 1.93
C LEU A 22 -0.58 8.84 2.57
N GLU A 23 -0.98 9.65 3.54
CA GLU A 23 -2.30 9.61 4.16
C GLU A 23 -3.25 10.57 3.46
N THR A 24 -4.45 10.10 3.14
CA THR A 24 -5.50 10.90 2.50
C THR A 24 -6.89 10.46 2.94
N SER A 25 -7.90 11.31 2.75
CA SER A 25 -9.32 10.93 2.91
C SER A 25 -9.88 10.43 1.58
N TRP A 26 -11.05 9.79 1.63
CA TRP A 26 -11.72 9.27 0.43
C TRP A 26 -11.99 10.37 -0.60
N GLU A 27 -12.44 11.54 -0.14
CA GLU A 27 -12.81 12.68 -0.98
C GLU A 27 -11.60 13.40 -1.57
N ALA A 28 -10.42 13.23 -0.95
CA ALA A 28 -9.18 13.86 -1.37
C ALA A 28 -8.36 12.99 -2.34
N ILE A 29 -8.87 11.83 -2.76
CA ILE A 29 -8.19 10.98 -3.74
C ILE A 29 -8.35 11.59 -5.14
N ASN A 30 -7.24 12.06 -5.68
CA ASN A 30 -7.14 12.61 -7.04
C ASN A 30 -6.13 11.87 -7.93
N GLU A 31 -5.35 10.96 -7.35
CA GLU A 31 -4.33 10.20 -8.08
C GLU A 31 -4.70 8.71 -8.12
N PRO A 32 -4.47 8.04 -9.26
CA PRO A 32 -4.66 6.60 -9.34
C PRO A 32 -3.68 5.89 -8.40
N GLY A 33 -4.10 4.70 -7.95
CA GLY A 33 -3.26 3.87 -7.11
C GLY A 33 -4.01 2.83 -6.29
N ALA A 34 -3.21 2.09 -5.53
CA ALA A 34 -3.68 1.14 -4.54
C ALA A 34 -3.62 1.81 -3.16
N TYR A 35 -4.77 1.89 -2.49
CA TYR A 35 -4.94 2.53 -1.19
C TYR A 35 -5.48 1.53 -0.19
N VAL A 36 -4.96 1.50 1.02
CA VAL A 36 -5.53 0.69 2.11
C VAL A 36 -6.16 1.58 3.15
N GLU A 37 -7.37 1.23 3.62
CA GLU A 37 -7.95 1.94 4.76
C GLU A 37 -7.29 1.51 6.06
N ARG A 38 -6.82 2.48 6.85
CA ARG A 38 -6.15 2.25 8.12
C ARG A 38 -7.05 1.56 9.16
N GLY A 39 -8.36 1.84 9.12
CA GLY A 39 -9.32 1.35 10.12
C GLY A 39 -9.80 -0.09 9.86
N SER A 40 -10.17 -0.41 8.62
CA SER A 40 -10.71 -1.73 8.24
C SER A 40 -9.67 -2.66 7.64
N GLY A 41 -8.57 -2.11 7.12
CA GLY A 41 -7.59 -2.88 6.36
C GLY A 41 -8.03 -3.20 4.94
N ASP A 42 -9.11 -2.61 4.43
CA ASP A 42 -9.64 -2.89 3.09
C ASP A 42 -8.78 -2.25 1.99
N LEU A 43 -8.57 -2.97 0.89
CA LEU A 43 -7.82 -2.48 -0.27
C LEU A 43 -8.76 -1.86 -1.31
N TYR A 44 -8.51 -0.59 -1.61
CA TYR A 44 -9.14 0.17 -2.67
C TYR A 44 -8.19 0.30 -3.85
N ARG A 45 -8.64 -0.14 -5.02
CA ARG A 45 -7.92 0.00 -6.29
C ARG A 45 -8.59 1.09 -7.09
N ILE A 46 -7.90 2.20 -7.29
CA ILE A 46 -8.46 3.39 -7.90
C ILE A 46 -7.75 3.61 -9.23
N PRO A 47 -8.34 3.16 -10.34
CA PRO A 47 -7.75 3.34 -11.65
C PRO A 47 -8.04 4.75 -12.18
N LYS A 48 -7.31 5.18 -13.21
CA LYS A 48 -7.36 6.56 -13.71
C LYS A 48 -8.75 6.95 -14.21
N GLU A 49 -9.46 6.00 -14.81
CA GLU A 49 -10.82 6.16 -15.30
C GLU A 49 -11.84 6.46 -14.19
N ALA A 50 -11.59 6.01 -12.96
CA ALA A 50 -12.44 6.30 -11.81
C ALA A 50 -12.31 7.75 -11.32
N LEU A 51 -11.29 8.48 -11.77
CA LEU A 51 -10.98 9.86 -11.38
C LEU A 51 -11.41 10.88 -12.44
N ILE A 52 -11.94 10.44 -13.59
CA ILE A 52 -12.38 11.35 -14.66
C ILE A 52 -13.62 12.11 -14.21
N THR A 53 -13.52 13.44 -14.11
CA THR A 53 -14.63 14.33 -13.80
C THR A 53 -15.73 14.19 -14.86
N GLY A 54 -16.94 13.78 -14.46
CA GLY A 54 -18.09 13.63 -15.36
C GLY A 54 -18.32 12.20 -15.87
N ALA A 55 -17.36 11.28 -15.71
CA ALA A 55 -17.72 9.88 -15.56
C ALA A 55 -18.43 9.79 -14.20
N SER A 56 -19.67 9.28 -14.15
CA SER A 56 -20.46 9.25 -12.91
C SER A 56 -19.58 8.74 -11.76
N PRO A 57 -19.28 9.55 -10.73
CA PRO A 57 -18.49 9.10 -9.60
C PRO A 57 -19.38 8.17 -8.78
N ALA A 58 -19.47 6.92 -9.21
CA ALA A 58 -20.41 5.95 -8.67
C ALA A 58 -19.90 5.28 -7.38
N ILE A 59 -18.74 5.69 -6.87
CA ILE A 59 -18.17 5.12 -5.64
C ILE A 59 -18.32 6.12 -4.50
N VAL A 60 -19.54 6.15 -3.96
CA VAL A 60 -19.84 6.80 -2.69
C VAL A 60 -19.45 5.83 -1.59
N LYS A 61 -18.50 6.24 -0.73
CA LYS A 61 -18.16 5.48 0.48
C LYS A 61 -18.90 6.09 1.66
N GLU A 62 -19.93 5.38 2.14
CA GLU A 62 -20.56 5.72 3.41
C GLU A 62 -19.79 5.02 4.54
N SER A 63 -19.28 5.80 5.48
CA SER A 63 -18.59 5.28 6.67
C SER A 63 -19.05 6.05 7.90
N ARG A 64 -19.12 5.35 9.04
CA ARG A 64 -19.54 5.93 10.33
C ARG A 64 -18.47 6.83 10.97
N GLY A 65 -17.27 6.95 10.37
CA GLY A 65 -16.15 7.73 10.89
C GLY A 65 -15.22 8.20 9.77
N ALA A 66 -14.18 8.96 10.11
CA ALA A 66 -13.21 9.45 9.12
C ALA A 66 -12.47 8.28 8.46
N SER A 67 -12.70 8.08 7.16
CA SER A 67 -11.99 7.07 6.36
C SER A 67 -10.58 7.57 6.03
N ILE A 68 -9.57 7.10 6.76
CA ILE A 68 -8.16 7.41 6.50
C ILE A 68 -7.58 6.33 5.59
N LEU A 69 -7.15 6.72 4.40
CA LEU A 69 -6.52 5.84 3.42
C LEU A 69 -5.03 6.11 3.33
N LEU A 70 -4.27 5.03 3.15
CA LEU A 70 -2.82 5.03 2.97
C LEU A 70 -2.50 4.57 1.56
N LYS A 71 -1.82 5.41 0.77
CA LYS A 71 -1.39 5.04 -0.59
C LYS A 71 -0.25 4.02 -0.50
N LEU A 72 -0.51 2.79 -0.89
CA LEU A 72 0.48 1.71 -0.95
C LEU A 72 1.33 1.79 -2.23
N SER A 73 0.72 2.16 -3.36
CA SER A 73 1.37 2.17 -4.67
C SER A 73 0.63 3.08 -5.64
N ASP A 74 1.36 3.66 -6.59
CA ASP A 74 0.80 4.42 -7.72
C ASP A 74 0.15 3.50 -8.77
N ASP A 75 0.58 2.24 -8.85
CA ASP A 75 -0.10 1.21 -9.64
C ASP A 75 -1.33 0.69 -8.88
N PRO A 76 -2.57 0.83 -9.41
CA PRO A 76 -3.78 0.30 -8.78
C PRO A 76 -3.92 -1.23 -8.92
N PHE A 77 -3.14 -1.87 -9.81
CA PHE A 77 -3.24 -3.29 -10.11
C PHE A 77 -2.19 -4.15 -9.41
N VAL A 78 -1.57 -3.64 -8.33
CA VAL A 78 -0.61 -4.43 -7.57
C VAL A 78 -1.26 -5.73 -7.11
N THR A 79 -0.48 -6.81 -7.16
CA THR A 79 -0.95 -8.11 -6.70
C THR A 79 -1.30 -8.06 -5.21
N THR A 80 -2.33 -8.79 -4.80
CA THR A 80 -2.75 -8.86 -3.39
C THR A 80 -1.57 -9.24 -2.47
N PHE A 81 -0.69 -10.15 -2.93
CA PHE A 81 0.51 -10.52 -2.19
C PHE A 81 1.46 -9.33 -1.95
N LYS A 82 1.72 -8.52 -2.98
CA LYS A 82 2.56 -7.32 -2.86
C LYS A 82 1.91 -6.26 -1.95
N ALA A 83 0.60 -6.05 -2.08
CA ALA A 83 -0.15 -5.14 -1.21
C ALA A 83 -0.08 -5.56 0.26
N ARG A 84 -0.28 -6.85 0.56
CA ARG A 84 -0.17 -7.41 1.91
C ARG A 84 1.25 -7.28 2.48
N LEU A 85 2.27 -7.53 1.66
CA LEU A 85 3.67 -7.33 2.06
C LEU A 85 3.93 -5.86 2.46
N MET A 86 3.45 -4.90 1.66
CA MET A 86 3.59 -3.48 2.00
C MET A 86 2.81 -3.14 3.28
N CYS A 87 1.58 -3.63 3.45
CA CYS A 87 0.84 -3.43 4.70
C CYS A 87 1.64 -3.93 5.92
N ALA A 88 2.21 -5.14 5.85
CA ALA A 88 3.04 -5.69 6.91
C ALA A 88 4.29 -4.83 7.20
N GLN A 89 4.95 -4.30 6.16
CA GLN A 89 6.11 -3.41 6.32
C GLN A 89 5.75 -2.09 7.03
N HIS A 90 4.51 -1.65 6.89
CA HIS A 90 4.00 -0.41 7.49
C HIS A 90 3.14 -0.63 8.75
N ASN A 91 3.10 -1.86 9.28
CA ASN A 91 2.29 -2.25 10.44
C ASN A 91 0.79 -1.92 10.26
N ILE A 92 0.26 -2.20 9.07
CA ILE A 92 -1.15 -2.06 8.72
C ILE A 92 -1.74 -3.47 8.65
N GLU A 93 -2.85 -3.69 9.35
CA GLU A 93 -3.61 -4.93 9.27
C GLU A 93 -4.36 -4.99 7.93
N ALA A 94 -4.26 -6.09 7.19
CA ALA A 94 -4.82 -6.23 5.85
C ALA A 94 -5.98 -7.25 5.82
N ASN A 95 -7.14 -6.83 5.31
CA ASN A 95 -8.40 -7.58 5.33
C ASN A 95 -8.87 -8.13 3.95
N PHE A 96 -7.99 -8.16 2.93
CA PHE A 96 -8.37 -8.44 1.52
C PHE A 96 -7.59 -9.54 0.80
#